data_AF-A0A183E5J3-F1
#
_entry.id   AF-A0A183E5J3-F1
#
_cell.length_a   1.000
_cell.length_b   1.000
_cell.length_c   1.000
_cell.angle_alpha   90.00
_cell.angle_beta   90.00
_cell.angle_gamma   90.00
#
_symmetry.space_group_name_H-M   'P 1'
#
loop_
_entity.id
_entity.type
_entity.pdbx_description
1 polymer ?
#
loop_
_entity_poly.entity_id
_entity_poly.type
_entity_poly.pdbx_seq_one_letter_code
_entity_poly.pdbx_strand_id
1 'polypeptide(L)' 'MLKFNRLSRISPEVDVIVDALKHSKIMELFEDGSKIRRSPEKPLPENSLEYWQVVKLRTAYIVCSSIRLFVSQI' A
#
# COMPACT_ATOMS: atom_id res chain seq x y z
N MET A 1 -5.76 -6.04 11.79
CA MET A 1 -5.75 -5.31 10.50
C MET A 1 -6.92 -4.32 10.35
N LEU A 2 -8.11 -4.58 10.88
CA LEU A 2 -9.31 -3.76 10.61
C LEU A 2 -9.37 -2.38 11.30
N LYS A 3 -8.36 -2.01 12.11
CA LYS A 3 -8.23 -0.66 12.70
C LYS A 3 -7.77 0.39 11.68
N PHE A 4 -7.28 -0.01 10.51
CA PHE A 4 -6.87 0.93 9.45
C PHE A 4 -8.10 1.42 8.67
N ASN A 5 -8.43 2.71 8.82
CA ASN A 5 -9.65 3.33 8.26
C ASN A 5 -9.84 3.15 6.75
N ARG A 6 -8.76 3.13 5.96
CA ARG A 6 -8.86 2.92 4.51
C ARG A 6 -9.06 1.46 4.15
N LEU A 7 -8.40 0.57 4.88
CA LEU A 7 -8.49 -0.87 4.63
C LEU A 7 -9.89 -1.38 4.99
N SER A 8 -10.43 -0.95 6.14
CA SER A 8 -11.78 -1.33 6.58
C SER A 8 -12.89 -0.86 5.63
N ARG A 9 -12.67 0.25 4.90
CA ARG A 9 -13.60 0.71 3.85
C ARG A 9 -13.50 -0.10 2.56
N ILE A 10 -12.37 -0.74 2.27
CA ILE A 10 -12.17 -1.55 1.06
C ILE A 10 -12.77 -2.93 1.26
N SER A 11 -12.39 -3.62 2.34
CA SER A 11 -12.99 -4.90 2.72
C SER A 11 -12.96 -5.06 4.25
N PRO A 12 -14.10 -5.37 4.89
CA PRO A 12 -14.15 -5.71 6.30
C PRO A 12 -13.83 -7.19 6.59
N GLU A 13 -13.83 -8.05 5.56
CA GLU A 13 -13.69 -9.51 5.71
C GLU A 13 -12.23 -9.94 5.63
N VAL A 14 -11.80 -10.76 6.60
CA VAL A 14 -10.41 -11.21 6.70
C VAL A 14 -10.04 -12.19 5.59
N ASP A 15 -10.94 -13.09 5.21
CA ASP A 15 -10.69 -14.12 4.20
C ASP A 15 -10.39 -13.51 2.82
N VAL A 16 -11.17 -12.49 2.43
CA VAL A 16 -10.96 -11.74 1.20
C VAL A 16 -9.60 -11.03 1.19
N ILE A 17 -9.17 -10.50 2.35
CA ILE A 17 -7.86 -9.85 2.48
C ILE A 17 -6.74 -10.89 2.36
N VAL A 18 -6.88 -12.06 2.98
CA VAL A 18 -5.90 -13.14 2.92
C VAL A 18 -5.73 -13.67 1.50
N ASP A 19 -6.83 -13.92 0.78
CA ASP A 19 -6.77 -14.36 -0.61
C ASP A 19 -6.15 -13.31 -1.53
N ALA A 20 -6.48 -12.03 -1.35
CA ALA A 20 -5.84 -10.96 -2.10
C ALA A 20 -4.31 -10.89 -1.84
N LEU A 21 -3.88 -11.16 -0.61
CA LEU A 21 -2.47 -11.13 -0.23
C LEU A 21 -1.66 -12.29 -0.82
N LYS A 22 -2.26 -13.45 -1.09
CA LYS A 22 -1.59 -14.59 -1.75
C LYS A 22 -1.08 -14.24 -3.15
N HIS A 23 -1.76 -13.33 -3.85
CA HIS A 23 -1.34 -12.85 -5.17
C HIS A 23 -0.26 -11.75 -5.10
N SER A 24 0.09 -11.27 -3.90
CA SER A 24 1.02 -10.16 -3.71
C SER A 24 2.46 -10.66 -3.50
N LYS A 25 3.44 -9.98 -4.12
CA LYS A 25 4.86 -10.39 -4.07
C LYS A 25 5.64 -9.83 -2.85
N ILE A 26 5.02 -9.06 -1.97
CA ILE A 26 5.74 -8.24 -0.95
C ILE A 26 5.43 -8.69 0.48
N MET A 27 4.25 -9.25 0.67
CA MET A 27 3.74 -9.62 1.99
C MET A 27 3.76 -11.14 2.14
N GLU A 28 4.00 -11.60 3.36
CA GLU A 28 3.87 -12.99 3.77
C GLU A 28 2.73 -13.13 4.77
N LEU A 29 2.00 -14.22 4.62
CA LEU A 29 0.92 -14.64 5.51
C LEU A 29 1.47 -15.68 6.48
N PHE A 30 1.07 -15.59 7.75
CA PHE A 30 1.24 -16.68 8.69
C PHE A 30 0.29 -17.84 8.33
N GLU A 31 0.63 -19.08 8.67
CA GLU A 31 -0.15 -20.27 8.28
C GLU A 31 -1.62 -20.18 8.73
N ASP A 32 -1.88 -19.58 9.90
CA ASP A 32 -3.24 -19.35 10.42
C ASP A 32 -3.99 -18.19 9.74
N GLY A 33 -3.38 -17.49 8.77
CA GLY A 33 -3.96 -16.31 8.07
C GLY A 33 -4.18 -15.07 8.95
N SER A 34 -4.01 -15.19 10.27
CA SER A 34 -4.32 -14.16 11.27
C SER A 34 -3.30 -13.01 11.31
N LYS A 35 -2.05 -13.28 10.90
CA LYS A 35 -0.93 -12.32 10.97
C LYS A 35 -0.30 -12.15 9.60
N ILE A 36 0.10 -10.92 9.33
CA ILE A 36 0.80 -10.52 8.10
C ILE A 36 2.15 -9.90 8.46
N ARG A 37 3.15 -10.10 7.61
CA ARG A 37 4.45 -9.44 7.70
C ARG A 37 4.97 -9.09 6.30
N ARG A 38 5.95 -8.19 6.23
CA ARG A 38 6.71 -7.97 5.00
C ARG A 38 7.70 -9.12 4.82
N SER A 39 7.90 -9.58 3.60
CA SER A 39 8.84 -10.65 3.32
C SER A 39 10.27 -10.24 3.72
N PRO A 40 11.01 -11.08 4.47
CA PRO A 40 12.38 -10.80 4.87
C PRO A 40 13.36 -10.80 3.69
N GLU A 41 12.99 -11.43 2.57
CA GLU A 41 13.77 -11.40 1.31
C GLU A 41 13.82 -10.00 0.69
N LYS A 42 12.89 -9.12 1.08
CA LYS A 42 12.79 -7.74 0.57
C LYS A 42 12.98 -6.73 1.69
N PRO A 43 14.23 -6.57 2.18
CA PRO A 43 14.52 -5.62 3.23
C PRO A 43 14.21 -4.18 2.78
N LEU A 44 14.14 -3.29 3.76
CA LEU A 44 14.05 -1.87 3.47
C LEU A 44 15.35 -1.40 2.81
N PRO A 45 15.26 -0.50 1.81
CA PRO A 45 16.45 0.08 1.20
C PRO A 45 17.24 0.89 2.22
N GLU A 46 18.56 0.98 2.01
CA GLU A 46 19.45 1.76 2.85
C GLU A 46 19.13 3.26 2.75
N ASN A 47 19.22 3.96 3.88
CA ASN A 47 18.95 5.39 3.98
C ASN A 47 20.18 6.22 3.56
N SER A 48 20.62 6.07 2.30
CA SER A 48 21.78 6.77 1.74
C SER A 48 21.39 8.06 1.02
N LEU A 49 22.35 8.98 0.85
CA LEU A 49 22.15 10.23 0.10
C LEU A 49 21.74 9.97 -1.36
N GLU A 50 22.30 8.94 -1.99
CA GLU A 50 21.97 8.53 -3.36
C GLU A 50 20.50 8.11 -3.49
N TYR A 51 19.97 7.36 -2.51
CA TYR A 51 18.57 6.98 -2.48
C TYR A 51 17.65 8.21 -2.47
N TRP A 52 17.98 9.20 -1.63
CA TRP A 52 17.21 10.45 -1.59
C TRP A 52 17.28 11.24 -2.89
N GLN A 53 18.42 11.25 -3.58
CA GLN A 53 18.55 11.91 -4.88
C GLN A 53 17.62 11.28 -5.92
N VAL A 54 17.60 9.94 -6.01
CA VAL A 54 16.71 9.22 -6.93
C VAL A 54 15.23 9.46 -6.60
N VAL A 55 14.86 9.46 -5.31
CA VAL A 55 13.48 9.73 -4.88
C VAL A 55 13.07 11.17 -5.23
N LYS A 56 13.95 12.15 -5.00
CA LYS A 56 13.70 13.57 -5.34
C LYS A 56 13.48 13.77 -6.83
N LEU A 57 14.28 13.12 -7.69
CA LEU A 57 14.12 13.19 -9.14
C LEU A 57 12.77 12.65 -9.63
N ARG A 58 12.14 11.73 -8.89
CA ARG A 58 10.81 11.15 -9.22
C ARG A 58 9.65 11.87 -8.53
N THR A 59 9.93 12.83 -7.65
CA THR A 59 8.90 13.53 -6.88
C THR A 59 8.38 14.72 -7.70
N ALA A 60 7.08 14.77 -7.94
CA ALA A 60 6.42 15.86 -8.65
C ALA A 60 5.56 16.70 -7.68
N TYR A 61 5.60 18.02 -7.85
CA TYR A 61 4.73 18.95 -7.14
C TYR A 61 3.51 19.27 -8.00
N ILE A 62 2.32 18.96 -7.49
CA ILE A 62 1.04 19.24 -8.16
C ILE A 62 0.28 20.23 -7.31
N VAL A 63 0.11 21.45 -7.82
CA VAL A 63 -0.77 22.46 -7.21
C VAL A 63 -2.14 22.31 -7.85
N CYS A 64 -3.12 21.86 -7.06
CA CYS A 64 -4.50 21.88 -7.49
C CYS A 64 -5.29 22.86 -6.62
N SER A 65 -5.64 24.01 -7.20
CA SER A 65 -6.40 25.08 -6.54
C SER A 65 -7.91 24.83 -6.51
N SER A 66 -8.42 23.76 -7.13
CA SER A 66 -9.79 23.27 -6.95
C SER A 66 -9.96 21.87 -7.55
N ILE A 67 -10.10 20.86 -6.70
CA ILE A 67 -10.57 19.52 -7.13
C ILE A 67 -12.09 19.51 -6.95
N ARG A 68 -12.84 19.91 -7.98
CA ARG A 68 -14.23 19.47 -8.18
C ARG A 68 -14.22 18.36 -9.22
N LEU A 69 -14.16 17.12 -8.75
CA LEU A 69 -14.39 15.97 -9.62
C LEU A 69 -15.89 15.82 -9.81
N PHE A 70 -16.43 16.33 -10.93
CA PHE A 70 -17.73 15.90 -11.42
C PHE A 70 -17.55 14.51 -12.00
N VAL A 71 -17.95 13.49 -11.24
CA VAL A 71 -18.19 12.16 -11.81
C VAL A 71 -19.51 12.27 -12.57
N SER A 72 -19.42 12.46 -13.89
CA SER A 72 -20.57 12.30 -14.77
C SER A 72 -20.87 10.80 -14.85
N GLN A 73 -22.05 10.41 -14.36
CA GLN A 73 -22.60 9.08 -14.58
C GLN A 73 -22.90 8.92 -16.08
N ILE A 74 -22.42 7.82 -16.66
CA ILE A 74 -22.97 7.18 -17.87
C ILE A 74 -23.29 5.74 -17.47
#